data_AF-A0A9E3DGS6-F1
#
_entry.id   AF-A0A9E3DGS6-F1
#
_cell.length_a   1.000
_cell.length_b   1.000
_cell.length_c   1.000
_cell.angle_alpha   90.00
_cell.angle_beta   90.00
_cell.angle_gamma   90.00
#
_symmetry.space_group_name_H-M   'P 1'
#
loop_
_entity.id
_entity.type
_entity.pdbx_description
1 polymer ?
#
loop_
_entity_poly.entity_id
_entity_poly.type
_entity_poly.pdbx_seq_one_letter_code
_entity_poly.pdbx_strand_id
1 'polypeptide(L)'
;KAPPPYADDELADIARNCTLKEDAARKVERTMNKRVAAVALQNRIGQQFDGVITGVTPKGVFVRILRPPVEGRIMHGEQGVDVGDRVHVKLIGADPQRGFIDFAR
;
A
#
# COMPACT_ATOMS: atom_id res chain seq x y z
N LYS A 1 -6.58 43.21 -26.29
CA LYS A 1 -6.58 41.89 -25.59
C LYS A 1 -5.82 42.11 -24.29
N ALA A 2 -6.43 41.83 -23.13
CA ALA A 2 -5.73 41.98 -21.85
C ALA A 2 -4.54 41.02 -21.80
N PRO A 3 -3.42 41.38 -21.15
CA PRO A 3 -2.33 40.45 -20.92
C PRO A 3 -2.86 39.25 -20.11
N PRO A 4 -2.30 38.04 -20.30
CA PRO A 4 -2.64 36.90 -19.47
C PRO A 4 -2.39 37.23 -18.00
N PRO A 5 -3.22 36.73 -17.07
CA PRO A 5 -3.13 37.06 -15.65
C PRO A 5 -1.87 36.50 -14.97
N TYR A 6 -1.20 35.56 -15.61
CA TYR A 6 0.00 34.89 -15.12
C TYR A 6 1.04 34.81 -16.23
N ALA A 7 2.31 34.92 -15.86
CA ALA A 7 3.43 34.68 -16.76
C ALA A 7 3.74 33.16 -16.86
N ASP A 8 4.46 32.75 -17.90
CA ASP A 8 4.74 31.33 -18.16
C ASP A 8 5.59 30.68 -17.05
N ASP A 9 6.51 31.44 -16.46
CA ASP A 9 7.33 31.03 -15.31
C ASP A 9 6.47 30.84 -14.05
N GLU A 10 5.53 31.76 -13.81
CA GLU A 10 4.58 31.65 -12.71
C GLU A 10 3.67 30.42 -12.85
N LEU A 11 3.17 30.14 -14.06
CA LEU A 11 2.40 28.94 -14.35
C LEU A 11 3.22 27.66 -14.14
N ALA A 12 4.50 27.66 -14.52
CA ALA A 12 5.40 26.53 -14.30
C ALA A 12 5.64 26.27 -12.81
N ASP A 13 5.78 27.32 -12.01
CA ASP A 13 5.93 27.22 -10.56
C ASP A 13 4.65 26.73 -9.88
N ILE A 14 3.48 27.21 -10.32
CA ILE A 14 2.17 26.72 -9.85
C ILE A 14 2.02 25.23 -10.16
N ALA A 15 2.32 24.80 -11.38
CA ALA A 15 2.23 23.40 -11.78
C ALA A 15 3.14 22.50 -10.93
N ARG A 16 4.38 22.95 -10.66
CA ARG A 16 5.31 22.25 -9.77
C ARG A 16 4.73 22.12 -8.36
N ASN A 17 4.20 23.21 -7.80
CA ASN A 17 3.60 23.21 -6.47
C ASN A 17 2.37 22.28 -6.37
N CYS A 18 1.51 22.28 -7.39
CA CYS A 18 0.37 21.37 -7.46
C CYS A 18 0.82 19.91 -7.44
N THR A 19 1.84 19.56 -8.23
CA THR A 19 2.42 18.20 -8.26
C THR A 19 2.96 17.80 -6.89
N LEU A 20 3.73 18.67 -6.23
CA LEU A 20 4.28 18.42 -4.90
C LEU A 20 3.18 18.19 -3.85
N LYS A 21 2.12 19.00 -3.88
CA LYS A 21 0.98 18.88 -2.96
C LYS A 21 0.19 17.61 -3.21
N GLU A 22 -0.04 17.25 -4.48
CA GLU A 22 -0.72 16.01 -4.84
C GLU A 22 0.07 14.79 -4.33
N ASP A 23 1.38 14.75 -4.56
CA ASP A 23 2.22 13.64 -4.09
C ASP A 23 2.24 13.54 -2.56
N ALA A 24 2.28 14.68 -1.85
CA ALA A 24 2.17 14.71 -0.41
C ALA A 24 0.83 14.15 0.08
N ALA A 25 -0.29 14.59 -0.51
CA ALA A 25 -1.62 14.08 -0.18
C ALA A 25 -1.73 12.57 -0.44
N ARG A 26 -1.27 12.13 -1.61
CA ARG A 26 -1.28 10.71 -2.01
C ARG A 26 -0.45 9.84 -1.07
N LYS A 27 0.66 10.37 -0.52
CA LYS A 27 1.48 9.68 0.50
C LYS A 27 0.74 9.54 1.83
N VAL A 28 0.05 10.59 2.27
CA VAL A 28 -0.76 10.57 3.51
C VAL A 28 -1.91 9.58 3.37
N GLU A 29 -2.65 9.65 2.27
CA GLU A 29 -3.77 8.75 2.00
C GLU A 29 -3.34 7.28 1.99
N ARG A 30 -2.26 6.94 1.26
CA ARG A 30 -1.70 5.57 1.27
C ARG A 30 -1.31 5.12 2.68
N THR A 31 -0.74 6.02 3.49
CA THR A 31 -0.36 5.69 4.87
C THR A 31 -1.60 5.40 5.71
N MET A 32 -2.64 6.25 5.65
CA MET A 32 -3.86 6.06 6.42
C MET A 32 -4.62 4.80 5.98
N ASN A 33 -4.69 4.52 4.68
CA ASN A 33 -5.33 3.30 4.18
C ASN A 33 -4.68 2.03 4.75
N LYS A 34 -3.34 2.00 4.84
CA LYS A 34 -2.62 0.88 5.49
C LYS A 34 -2.96 0.75 6.97
N ARG A 35 -3.07 1.87 7.69
CA ARG A 35 -3.44 1.87 9.11
C ARG A 35 -4.87 1.37 9.34
N VAL A 36 -5.83 1.87 8.56
CA VAL A 36 -7.24 1.44 8.62
C VAL A 36 -7.35 -0.05 8.30
N ALA A 37 -6.63 -0.53 7.28
CA ALA A 37 -6.59 -1.95 6.94
C ALA A 37 -6.02 -2.80 8.09
N ALA A 38 -4.95 -2.33 8.75
CA ALA A 38 -4.40 -3.02 9.92
C ALA A 38 -5.43 -3.07 11.07
N VAL A 39 -6.13 -1.97 11.39
CA VAL A 39 -7.20 -1.95 12.40
C VAL A 39 -8.28 -2.99 12.07
N ALA A 40 -8.72 -3.05 10.81
CA ALA A 40 -9.75 -3.98 10.36
C ALA A 40 -9.33 -5.46 10.51
N LEU A 41 -8.03 -5.76 10.53
CA LEU A 41 -7.49 -7.10 10.63
C LEU A 41 -6.97 -7.48 12.03
N GLN A 42 -6.86 -6.54 12.97
CA GLN A 42 -6.31 -6.79 14.31
C GLN A 42 -7.00 -7.97 15.02
N ASN A 43 -8.33 -8.03 14.98
CA ASN A 43 -9.10 -9.09 15.65
C ASN A 43 -9.13 -10.41 14.88
N ARG A 44 -8.39 -10.50 13.77
CA ARG A 44 -8.34 -11.68 12.88
C ARG A 44 -6.96 -12.32 12.84
N ILE A 45 -6.03 -11.88 13.69
CA ILE A 45 -4.69 -12.49 13.79
C ILE A 45 -4.85 -13.98 14.10
N GLY A 46 -4.09 -14.80 13.38
CA GLY A 46 -4.16 -16.26 13.43
C GLY A 46 -5.09 -16.88 12.38
N GLN A 47 -5.98 -16.11 11.74
CA GLN A 47 -6.86 -16.62 10.68
C GLN A 47 -6.10 -16.79 9.36
N GLN A 48 -6.58 -17.71 8.52
CA GLN A 48 -6.09 -17.93 7.17
C GLN A 48 -6.94 -17.20 6.14
N PHE A 49 -6.30 -16.79 5.06
CA PHE A 49 -6.89 -16.01 3.99
C PHE A 49 -6.39 -16.50 2.64
N ASP A 50 -7.30 -16.56 1.67
CA ASP A 50 -6.94 -16.61 0.26
C ASP A 50 -6.36 -15.28 -0.19
N GLY A 51 -5.26 -15.34 -0.94
CA GLY A 51 -4.63 -14.16 -1.51
C GLY A 51 -3.89 -14.44 -2.81
N VAL A 52 -3.42 -13.35 -3.42
CA VAL A 52 -2.60 -13.38 -4.63
C VAL A 52 -1.32 -12.59 -4.37
N ILE A 53 -0.18 -13.14 -4.78
CA ILE A 53 1.10 -12.42 -4.71
C ILE A 53 1.05 -11.23 -5.67
N THR A 54 1.21 -10.02 -5.13
CA THR A 54 1.18 -8.77 -5.91
C THR A 54 2.56 -8.22 -6.22
N GLY A 55 3.59 -8.66 -5.49
CA GLY A 55 4.95 -8.21 -5.74
C GLY A 55 6.00 -9.11 -5.12
N VAL A 56 7.04 -9.40 -5.89
CA VAL A 56 8.28 -10.04 -5.43
C VAL A 56 9.40 -9.05 -5.69
N THR A 57 10.00 -8.52 -4.62
CA THR A 57 11.06 -7.51 -4.72
C THR A 57 12.18 -7.83 -3.74
N PRO A 58 13.39 -7.24 -3.90
CA PRO A 58 14.44 -7.36 -2.89
C PRO A 58 14.04 -6.86 -1.49
N LYS A 59 12.96 -6.07 -1.40
CA LYS A 59 12.42 -5.57 -0.13
C LYS A 59 11.47 -6.55 0.55
N GLY A 60 11.09 -7.65 -0.12
CA GLY A 60 10.18 -8.68 0.38
C GLY A 60 9.10 -9.07 -0.62
N VAL A 61 8.31 -10.05 -0.22
CA VAL A 61 7.13 -10.53 -0.96
C VAL A 61 5.84 -9.94 -0.40
N PHE A 62 4.95 -9.51 -1.28
CA PHE A 62 3.68 -8.89 -0.93
C PHE A 62 2.50 -9.71 -1.45
N VAL A 63 1.48 -9.84 -0.61
CA VAL A 63 0.25 -10.58 -0.90
C VAL A 63 -0.94 -9.67 -0.67
N ARG A 64 -1.91 -9.73 -1.60
CA ARG A 64 -3.23 -9.13 -1.40
C ARG A 64 -4.24 -10.24 -1.10
N ILE A 65 -4.78 -10.23 0.11
CA ILE A 65 -5.87 -11.13 0.49
C ILE A 65 -7.17 -10.70 -0.21
N LEU A 66 -8.08 -11.64 -0.45
CA LEU A 66 -9.29 -11.36 -1.25
C LEU A 66 -10.41 -10.69 -0.43
N ARG A 67 -10.53 -11.04 0.86
CA ARG A 67 -11.64 -10.62 1.74
C ARG A 67 -11.19 -10.31 3.18
N PRO A 68 -11.06 -9.03 3.57
CA PRO A 68 -11.15 -7.82 2.72
C PRO A 68 -9.96 -7.69 1.74
N PRO A 69 -10.06 -6.90 0.65
CA PRO A 69 -8.98 -6.70 -0.32
C PRO A 69 -7.86 -5.84 0.27
N VAL A 70 -6.98 -6.46 1.05
CA VAL A 70 -5.91 -5.80 1.80
C VAL A 70 -4.56 -6.38 1.40
N GLU A 71 -3.58 -5.50 1.20
CA GLU A 71 -2.19 -5.88 0.93
C GLU A 71 -1.36 -5.93 2.22
N GLY A 72 -0.54 -6.97 2.35
CA GLY A 72 0.43 -7.13 3.42
C GLY A 72 1.69 -7.84 2.94
N ARG A 73 2.66 -7.99 3.83
CA ARG A 73 3.96 -8.61 3.54
C ARG A 73 3.98 -10.06 4.02
N ILE A 74 4.59 -10.95 3.24
CA ILE A 74 4.93 -12.30 3.70
C ILE A 74 6.25 -12.23 4.47
N MET A 75 6.22 -12.62 5.74
CA MET A 75 7.40 -12.66 6.61
C MET A 75 8.04 -14.04 6.68
N HIS A 76 7.27 -15.09 6.37
CA HIS A 76 7.71 -16.48 6.37
C HIS A 76 7.16 -17.20 5.14
N GLY A 77 8.01 -17.98 4.46
CA GLY A 77 7.63 -18.72 3.25
C GLY A 77 7.71 -17.90 1.95
N GLU A 78 8.58 -16.88 1.92
CA GLU A 78 8.83 -16.00 0.75
C GLU A 78 9.48 -16.73 -0.45
N GLN A 79 10.05 -17.93 -0.25
CA GLN A 79 10.76 -18.65 -1.30
C GLN A 79 9.79 -19.37 -2.27
N GLY A 80 10.17 -19.38 -3.54
CA GLY A 80 9.49 -20.16 -4.58
C GLY A 80 8.09 -19.65 -4.93
N VAL A 81 7.87 -18.34 -4.83
CA VAL A 81 6.62 -17.68 -5.23
C VAL A 81 6.91 -16.59 -6.25
N ASP A 82 5.97 -16.38 -7.17
CA ASP A 82 6.01 -15.35 -8.19
C ASP A 82 4.73 -14.52 -8.20
N VAL A 83 4.78 -13.35 -8.84
CA VAL A 83 3.63 -12.45 -8.98
C VAL A 83 2.50 -13.17 -9.72
N GLY A 84 1.29 -13.12 -9.15
CA GLY A 84 0.11 -13.80 -9.69
C GLY A 84 -0.19 -15.14 -9.04
N ASP A 85 0.72 -15.71 -8.25
CA ASP A 85 0.48 -16.96 -7.53
C ASP A 85 -0.67 -16.80 -6.53
N ARG A 86 -1.58 -17.78 -6.54
CA ARG A 86 -2.63 -17.92 -5.53
C ARG A 86 -2.09 -18.65 -4.31
N VAL A 87 -2.25 -18.05 -3.14
CA VAL A 87 -1.70 -18.56 -1.89
C VAL A 87 -2.75 -18.54 -0.79
N HIS A 88 -2.62 -19.46 0.16
CA HIS A 88 -3.28 -19.37 1.45
C HIS A 88 -2.26 -18.83 2.44
N VAL A 89 -2.61 -17.77 3.16
CA VAL A 89 -1.70 -17.13 4.11
C VAL A 89 -2.38 -16.93 5.45
N LYS A 90 -1.63 -17.14 6.53
CA LYS A 90 -2.04 -16.87 7.90
C LYS A 90 -1.65 -15.45 8.27
N LEU A 91 -2.59 -14.66 8.78
CA LEU A 91 -2.28 -13.35 9.36
C LEU A 91 -1.52 -13.56 10.68
N ILE A 92 -0.29 -13.05 10.78
CA ILE A 92 0.56 -13.19 11.97
C ILE A 92 0.75 -11.87 12.72
N GLY A 93 0.50 -10.72 12.07
CA GLY A 93 0.63 -9.41 12.69
C GLY A 93 -0.20 -8.35 11.99
N ALA A 94 -0.74 -7.41 12.77
CA ALA A 94 -1.41 -6.21 12.28
C ALA A 94 -1.13 -5.04 13.23
N ASP A 95 -0.31 -4.08 12.78
CA ASP A 95 0.10 -2.90 13.56
C ASP A 95 -0.42 -1.62 12.89
N PRO A 96 -1.49 -1.00 13.43
CA PRO A 96 -2.03 0.25 12.93
C PRO A 96 -1.14 1.48 13.13
N GLN A 97 -0.25 1.49 14.12
CA GLN A 97 0.65 2.63 14.33
C GLN A 97 1.66 2.70 13.19
N ARG A 98 2.18 1.53 12.80
CA ARG A 98 3.14 1.40 11.69
C ARG A 98 2.48 1.23 10.32
N GLY A 99 1.19 0.85 10.29
CA GLY A 99 0.47 0.48 9.06
C GLY A 99 0.98 -0.83 8.46
N PHE A 100 1.39 -1.78 9.31
CA PHE A 100 1.97 -3.05 8.89
C PHE A 100 0.95 -4.18 9.04
N ILE A 101 0.99 -5.10 8.08
CA ILE A 101 0.12 -6.27 8.01
C ILE A 101 1.01 -7.40 7.50
N ASP A 102 1.22 -8.39 8.38
CA ASP A 102 2.23 -9.42 8.20
C ASP A 102 1.56 -10.78 8.11
N PHE A 103 1.98 -11.55 7.11
CA PHE A 103 1.46 -12.85 6.76
C PHE A 103 2.55 -13.92 6.80
N ALA A 104 2.15 -15.17 7.02
CA ALA A 104 2.97 -16.36 6.83
C ALA A 104 2.27 -17.29 5.82
N ARG A 105 3.03 -17.89 4.91
CA ARG A 105 2.52 -18.91 3.98
C ARG A 105 2.64 -20.30 4.60
#